data_AF-A0A0W0FWU3-F1
#
_entry.id   AF-A0A0W0FWU3-F1
#
_cell.length_a   1.000
_cell.length_b   1.000
_cell.length_c   1.000
_cell.angle_alpha   90.00
_cell.angle_beta   90.00
_cell.angle_gamma   90.00
#
_symmetry.space_group_name_H-M   'P 1'
#
loop_
_entity.id
_entity.type
_entity.pdbx_description
1 polymer ?
#
loop_
_entity_poly.entity_id
_entity_poly.type
_entity_poly.pdbx_seq_one_letter_code
_entity_poly.pdbx_strand_id
1 'polypeptide(L)'
;MSTAAKKIRKTDSATVKPRMLDYIMNNLELDSGDASLDPPIAHKDDKQEHGFHHPMTTQYIVPRAHYSDYLFDAQDTMKKLKMGEIAYNAGVLPAFLYDLPQIHSKNVHAGFMQGQVIRCTYRAIFCGPSAGFDKLQYTCNKSY
;
A
#
# COMPACT_ATOMS: atom_id res chain seq x y z
N MET A 1 2.62 -20.07 -18.72
CA MET A 1 1.64 -20.15 -17.62
C MET A 1 0.43 -20.95 -18.04
N SER A 2 0.03 -21.95 -17.24
CA SER A 2 -1.17 -22.77 -17.48
C SER A 2 -2.48 -21.96 -17.42
N THR A 3 -3.51 -22.39 -18.17
CA THR A 3 -4.86 -21.82 -18.14
C THR A 3 -5.46 -21.78 -16.73
N ALA A 4 -5.18 -22.79 -15.90
CA ALA A 4 -5.61 -22.83 -14.51
C ALA A 4 -4.98 -21.70 -13.69
N ALA A 5 -3.67 -21.49 -13.82
CA ALA A 5 -2.95 -20.42 -13.13
C ALA A 5 -3.44 -19.02 -13.55
N LYS A 6 -3.77 -18.83 -14.84
CA LYS A 6 -4.37 -17.58 -15.33
C LYS A 6 -5.75 -17.34 -14.71
N LYS A 7 -6.57 -18.38 -14.59
CA LYS A 7 -7.91 -18.30 -13.98
C LYS A 7 -7.84 -17.91 -12.51
N ILE A 8 -6.97 -18.57 -11.73
CA ILE A 8 -6.77 -18.27 -10.30
C ILE A 8 -6.32 -16.81 -10.13
N ARG A 9 -5.26 -16.38 -10.84
CA ARG A 9 -4.79 -14.98 -10.79
C ARG A 9 -5.87 -13.97 -11.12
N LYS A 10 -6.72 -14.28 -12.12
CA LYS A 10 -7.85 -13.41 -12.50
C LYS A 10 -8.86 -13.31 -11.35
N THR A 11 -9.21 -14.43 -10.73
CA THR A 11 -10.11 -14.48 -9.57
C THR A 11 -9.54 -13.70 -8.38
N ASP A 12 -8.29 -13.97 -7.99
CA ASP A 12 -7.66 -13.27 -6.86
C ASP A 12 -7.58 -11.76 -7.12
N SER A 13 -7.19 -11.37 -8.33
CA SER A 13 -7.14 -9.96 -8.73
C SER A 13 -8.51 -9.30 -8.69
N ALA A 14 -9.58 -10.00 -9.08
CA ALA A 14 -10.94 -9.49 -9.03
C ALA A 14 -11.43 -9.32 -7.58
N THR A 15 -10.95 -10.14 -6.66
CA THR A 15 -11.20 -9.99 -5.22
C THR A 15 -10.46 -8.79 -4.64
N VAL A 16 -9.18 -8.61 -4.98
CA VAL A 16 -8.32 -7.63 -4.32
C VAL A 16 -8.50 -6.22 -4.87
N LYS A 17 -8.55 -6.06 -6.19
CA LYS A 17 -8.52 -4.73 -6.84
C LYS A 17 -9.59 -3.75 -6.36
N PRO A 18 -10.86 -4.13 -6.18
CA PRO A 18 -11.90 -3.20 -5.73
C PRO A 18 -11.69 -2.69 -4.31
N ARG A 19 -10.93 -3.43 -3.49
CA ARG A 19 -10.75 -3.19 -2.05
C ARG A 19 -9.44 -2.49 -1.70
N MET A 20 -8.61 -2.17 -2.70
CA MET A 20 -7.28 -1.60 -2.46
C MET A 20 -7.32 -0.27 -1.70
N LEU A 21 -8.32 0.58 -1.99
CA LEU A 21 -8.53 1.81 -1.25
C LEU A 21 -8.95 1.53 0.20
N ASP A 22 -9.86 0.58 0.39
CA ASP A 22 -10.30 0.17 1.73
C ASP A 22 -9.12 -0.36 2.57
N TYR A 23 -8.19 -1.11 1.96
CA TYR A 23 -6.98 -1.58 2.66
C TYR A 23 -6.02 -0.46 3.06
N ILE A 24 -5.98 0.62 2.27
CA ILE A 24 -5.21 1.82 2.60
C ILE A 24 -5.88 2.57 3.77
N MET A 25 -7.20 2.71 3.73
CA MET A 25 -7.98 3.39 4.77
C MET A 25 -8.04 2.60 6.08
N ASN A 26 -8.02 1.27 6.02
CA ASN A 26 -8.02 0.39 7.19
C ASN A 26 -6.65 0.35 7.91
N ASN A 27 -5.79 1.35 7.70
CA ASN A 27 -4.56 1.48 8.46
C ASN A 27 -4.88 2.03 9.85
N LEU A 28 -4.60 1.23 10.89
CA LEU A 28 -4.90 1.53 12.30
C LEU A 28 -4.20 2.79 12.82
N GLU A 29 -3.16 3.27 12.13
CA GLU A 29 -2.48 4.53 12.47
C GLU A 29 -3.25 5.78 12.02
N LEU A 30 -4.23 5.61 11.14
CA LEU A 30 -5.27 6.61 10.85
C LEU A 30 -6.36 6.43 11.91
N ASP A 31 -6.06 6.76 13.16
CA ASP A 31 -6.88 6.49 14.36
C ASP A 31 -8.13 7.38 14.45
N SER A 32 -8.94 7.41 13.41
CA SER A 32 -10.30 7.92 13.48
C SER A 32 -11.22 6.94 12.75
N GLY A 33 -12.36 6.62 13.36
CA GLY A 33 -13.47 5.92 12.68
C GLY A 33 -14.02 6.68 11.46
N ASP A 34 -13.40 7.80 11.10
CA ASP A 34 -13.69 8.73 10.01
C ASP A 34 -12.50 8.86 9.03
N ALA A 35 -11.63 7.85 8.92
CA ALA A 35 -10.53 7.84 7.95
C ALA A 35 -11.08 7.83 6.50
N SER A 36 -11.40 9.01 5.98
CA SER A 36 -11.75 9.25 4.58
C SER A 36 -10.49 9.57 3.77
N LEU A 37 -10.50 9.21 2.48
CA LEU A 37 -9.53 9.78 1.55
C LEU A 37 -9.75 11.29 1.46
N ASP A 38 -8.66 12.05 1.52
CA ASP A 38 -8.64 13.49 1.29
C ASP A 38 -7.61 13.82 0.17
N PRO A 39 -8.07 14.33 -0.99
CA PRO A 39 -9.48 14.52 -1.39
C PRO A 39 -10.25 13.19 -1.53
N PRO A 40 -11.60 13.17 -1.46
CA PRO A 40 -12.35 11.93 -1.65
C PRO A 40 -12.11 11.33 -3.03
N ILE A 41 -11.75 10.03 -3.09
CA ILE A 41 -11.69 9.27 -4.34
C ILE A 41 -12.98 8.45 -4.46
N ALA A 42 -13.67 8.56 -5.59
CA ALA A 42 -14.83 7.71 -5.83
C ALA A 42 -14.40 6.25 -6.03
N HIS A 43 -15.10 5.29 -5.42
CA HIS A 43 -14.95 3.85 -5.71
C HIS A 43 -15.55 3.49 -7.08
N LYS A 44 -15.21 4.25 -8.12
CA LYS A 44 -15.60 3.98 -9.51
C LYS A 44 -14.52 3.13 -10.19
N ASP A 45 -14.88 2.53 -11.33
CA ASP A 45 -13.93 1.75 -12.12
C ASP A 45 -12.78 2.58 -12.71
N ASP A 46 -12.91 3.91 -12.72
CA ASP A 46 -11.87 4.81 -13.19
C ASP A 46 -10.77 5.00 -12.13
N LYS A 47 -9.55 4.58 -12.48
CA LYS A 47 -8.38 4.58 -11.59
C LYS A 47 -7.45 5.77 -11.85
N GLN A 48 -7.87 6.71 -12.70
CA GLN A 48 -7.04 7.87 -13.05
C GLN A 48 -6.72 8.75 -11.84
N GLU A 49 -7.60 8.78 -10.83
CA GLU A 49 -7.41 9.52 -9.59
C GLU A 49 -6.46 8.82 -8.60
N HIS A 50 -6.04 7.57 -8.86
CA HIS A 50 -5.20 6.80 -7.94
C HIS A 50 -3.70 7.00 -8.24
N GLY A 51 -2.86 6.48 -7.35
CA GLY A 51 -1.41 6.49 -7.51
C GLY A 51 -0.87 7.91 -7.48
N PHE A 52 -0.08 8.30 -8.47
CA PHE A 52 0.62 9.60 -8.52
C PHE A 52 -0.30 10.83 -8.58
N HIS A 53 -1.60 10.64 -8.80
CA HIS A 53 -2.57 11.73 -8.88
C HIS A 53 -3.19 12.09 -7.53
N HIS A 54 -2.98 11.27 -6.50
CA HIS A 54 -3.57 11.50 -5.17
C HIS A 54 -2.54 11.33 -4.05
N PRO A 55 -2.40 12.29 -3.12
CA PRO A 55 -1.42 12.24 -2.05
C PRO A 55 -1.44 10.93 -1.25
N MET A 56 -2.61 10.55 -0.70
CA MET A 56 -2.72 9.34 0.12
C MET A 56 -2.43 8.02 -0.60
N THR A 57 -2.53 7.94 -1.93
CA THR A 57 -2.17 6.72 -2.67
C THR A 57 -0.75 6.82 -3.24
N THR A 58 -0.24 8.04 -3.47
CA THR A 58 1.14 8.27 -3.88
C THR A 58 2.12 7.82 -2.80
N GLN A 59 1.85 8.13 -1.52
CA GLN A 59 2.74 7.74 -0.42
C GLN A 59 3.10 6.24 -0.46
N TYR A 60 2.19 5.37 -0.90
CA TYR A 60 2.38 3.93 -0.96
C TYR A 60 3.25 3.48 -2.14
N ILE A 61 3.34 4.25 -3.21
CA ILE A 61 4.14 3.93 -4.40
C ILE A 61 5.47 4.70 -4.45
N VAL A 62 5.67 5.69 -3.58
CA VAL A 62 6.97 6.37 -3.44
C VAL A 62 8.05 5.33 -3.11
N PRO A 63 9.19 5.32 -3.83
CA PRO A 63 10.32 4.48 -3.48
C PRO A 63 10.79 4.78 -2.05
N ARG A 64 11.07 3.74 -1.27
CA ARG A 64 11.53 3.87 0.12
C ARG A 64 12.66 4.90 0.31
N ALA A 65 13.62 4.93 -0.62
CA ALA A 65 14.75 5.86 -0.57
C ALA A 65 14.34 7.34 -0.58
N HIS A 66 13.19 7.66 -1.18
CA HIS A 66 12.62 9.01 -1.30
C HIS A 66 11.43 9.22 -0.37
N TYR A 67 11.15 8.29 0.55
CA TYR A 67 10.01 8.43 1.44
C TYR A 67 10.18 9.60 2.42
N SER A 68 11.40 9.85 2.89
CA SER A 68 11.70 11.05 3.70
C SER A 68 11.50 12.34 2.90
N ASP A 69 11.93 12.37 1.64
CA ASP A 69 11.73 13.53 0.75
C ASP A 69 10.23 13.81 0.56
N TYR A 70 9.43 12.75 0.42
CA TYR A 70 7.98 12.84 0.32
C TYR A 70 7.33 13.41 1.59
N LEU A 71 7.78 13.00 2.79
CA LEU A 71 7.27 13.55 4.06
C LEU A 71 7.66 15.03 4.24
N PHE A 72 8.81 15.43 3.71
CA PHE A 72 9.28 16.81 3.77
C PHE A 72 8.54 17.71 2.77
N ASP A 73 8.44 17.29 1.50
CA ASP A 73 7.72 17.98 0.44
C ASP A 73 7.06 16.97 -0.50
N ALA A 74 5.79 16.68 -0.21
CA ALA A 74 5.00 15.74 -1.00
C ALA A 74 4.78 16.27 -2.44
N GLN A 75 4.59 17.58 -2.63
CA GLN A 75 4.27 18.15 -3.94
C GLN A 75 5.47 18.08 -4.88
N ASP A 76 6.65 18.47 -4.40
CA ASP A 76 7.89 18.39 -5.18
C ASP A 76 8.24 16.93 -5.50
N THR A 77 8.15 16.03 -4.51
CA THR A 77 8.43 14.61 -4.73
C THR A 77 7.45 13.99 -5.74
N MET A 78 6.16 14.32 -5.65
CA MET A 78 5.14 13.88 -6.62
C MET A 78 5.43 14.42 -8.03
N LYS A 79 5.86 15.67 -8.14
CA LYS A 79 6.26 16.28 -9.42
C LYS A 79 7.45 15.54 -10.03
N LYS A 80 8.50 15.28 -9.25
CA LYS A 80 9.70 14.53 -9.68
C LYS A 80 9.37 13.10 -10.12
N LEU A 81 8.47 12.43 -9.41
CA LEU A 81 7.96 11.11 -9.81
C LEU A 81 7.24 11.16 -11.17
N LYS A 82 6.37 12.15 -11.38
CA LYS A 82 5.65 12.32 -12.66
C LYS A 82 6.57 12.67 -13.82
N MET A 83 7.60 13.46 -13.56
CA MET A 83 8.62 13.85 -14.56
C MET A 83 9.65 12.75 -14.84
N GLY A 84 9.66 11.67 -14.04
CA GLY A 84 10.63 10.58 -14.17
C GLY A 84 12.01 10.91 -13.60
N GLU A 85 12.16 12.00 -12.85
CA GLU A 85 13.40 12.35 -12.15
C GLU A 85 13.69 11.39 -10.99
N ILE A 86 12.64 10.90 -10.34
CA ILE A 86 12.72 9.77 -9.41
C ILE A 86 12.37 8.49 -10.17
N ALA A 87 13.30 7.55 -10.20
CA ALA A 87 13.10 6.28 -10.87
C ALA A 87 12.02 5.43 -10.15
N TYR A 88 11.01 5.02 -10.91
CA TYR A 88 9.99 4.06 -10.47
C TYR A 88 9.94 2.88 -11.43
N ASN A 89 10.66 1.82 -11.10
CA ASN A 89 10.78 0.60 -11.90
C ASN A 89 10.84 -0.66 -10.99
N ALA A 90 10.98 -1.84 -11.58
CA ALA A 90 10.98 -3.10 -10.81
C ALA A 90 12.16 -3.27 -9.85
N GLY A 91 13.22 -2.45 -9.99
CA GLY A 91 14.39 -2.47 -9.11
C GLY A 91 14.28 -1.60 -7.86
N VAL A 92 13.24 -0.77 -7.75
CA VAL A 92 13.01 0.05 -6.54
C VAL A 92 11.97 -0.61 -5.64
N LEU A 93 12.14 -0.40 -4.33
CA LEU A 93 11.24 -0.95 -3.32
C LEU A 93 10.24 0.15 -2.89
N PRO A 94 8.98 0.13 -3.35
CA PRO A 94 7.97 1.10 -2.97
C PRO A 94 7.53 0.95 -1.51
N ALA A 95 7.04 2.04 -0.93
CA ALA A 95 6.65 2.13 0.47
C ALA A 95 5.55 1.13 0.89
N PHE A 96 4.64 0.73 0.00
CA PHE A 96 3.58 -0.23 0.34
C PHE A 96 4.10 -1.61 0.74
N LEU A 97 5.34 -1.94 0.38
CA LEU A 97 5.99 -3.16 0.83
C LEU A 97 6.36 -3.10 2.32
N TYR A 98 6.46 -1.89 2.88
CA TYR A 98 6.99 -1.66 4.22
C TYR A 98 5.91 -1.34 5.23
N ASP A 99 6.16 -1.76 6.47
CA ASP A 99 5.54 -1.16 7.64
C ASP A 99 5.99 0.31 7.73
N LEU A 100 5.06 1.26 7.53
CA LEU A 100 5.39 2.68 7.37
C LEU A 100 6.18 3.27 8.57
N PRO A 101 5.88 2.95 9.84
CA PRO A 101 6.70 3.40 10.97
C PRO A 101 8.15 2.94 10.92
N GLN A 102 8.41 1.78 10.30
CA GLN A 102 9.74 1.18 10.19
C GLN A 102 10.45 1.54 8.88
N ILE A 103 9.79 2.26 7.96
CA ILE A 103 10.32 2.51 6.61
C ILE A 103 11.68 3.25 6.64
N HIS A 104 11.90 4.10 7.64
CA HIS A 104 13.14 4.86 7.82
C HIS A 104 14.27 4.08 8.51
N SER A 105 14.04 2.82 8.88
CA SER A 105 15.06 1.98 9.54
C SER A 105 16.33 1.88 8.70
N LYS A 106 17.52 1.89 9.31
CA LYS A 106 18.76 1.67 8.54
C LYS A 106 18.81 0.25 7.93
N ASN A 107 18.10 -0.70 8.53
CA ASN A 107 17.95 -2.05 7.99
C ASN A 107 16.86 -2.08 6.93
N VAL A 108 17.23 -2.33 5.68
CA VAL A 108 16.30 -2.44 4.53
C VAL A 108 15.29 -3.58 4.70
N HIS A 109 15.57 -4.58 5.54
CA HIS A 109 14.62 -5.68 5.79
C HIS A 109 13.63 -5.37 6.92
N ALA A 110 13.85 -4.32 7.70
CA ALA A 110 12.94 -3.94 8.77
C ALA A 110 11.59 -3.53 8.17
N GLY A 111 10.51 -4.15 8.63
CA GLY A 111 9.17 -3.93 8.09
C GLY A 111 8.97 -4.38 6.63
N PHE A 112 9.95 -5.03 5.98
CA PHE A 112 9.80 -5.45 4.59
C PHE A 112 8.76 -6.56 4.44
N MET A 113 7.90 -6.45 3.42
CA MET A 113 6.70 -7.26 3.19
C MET A 113 5.68 -7.21 4.34
N GLN A 114 5.74 -6.16 5.16
CA GLN A 114 4.85 -5.96 6.30
C GLN A 114 3.94 -4.74 6.17
N GLY A 115 3.91 -4.09 5.01
CA GLY A 115 2.99 -2.99 4.78
C GLY A 115 1.52 -3.42 4.88
N GLN A 116 0.68 -2.49 5.34
CA GLN A 116 -0.74 -2.73 5.58
C GLN A 116 -1.44 -3.37 4.38
N VAL A 117 -1.24 -2.78 3.20
CA VAL A 117 -1.83 -3.25 1.93
C VAL A 117 -1.41 -4.70 1.62
N ILE A 118 -0.15 -5.06 1.87
CA ILE A 118 0.34 -6.45 1.68
C ILE A 118 -0.35 -7.40 2.65
N ARG A 119 -0.41 -7.05 3.94
CA ARG A 119 -1.03 -7.87 4.97
C ARG A 119 -2.52 -8.10 4.70
N CYS A 120 -3.27 -7.05 4.38
CA CYS A 120 -4.70 -7.14 4.02
C CYS A 120 -4.92 -7.98 2.76
N THR A 121 -4.10 -7.75 1.72
CA THR A 121 -4.18 -8.52 0.46
C THR A 121 -3.87 -10.00 0.68
N TYR A 122 -2.82 -10.32 1.45
CA TYR A 122 -2.46 -11.69 1.80
C TYR A 122 -3.63 -12.41 2.49
N ARG A 123 -4.21 -11.79 3.53
CA ARG A 123 -5.38 -12.35 4.22
C ARG A 123 -6.57 -12.53 3.28
N ALA A 124 -6.85 -11.56 2.43
CA ALA A 124 -7.96 -11.63 1.49
C ALA A 124 -7.84 -12.80 0.50
N ILE A 125 -6.62 -13.10 0.04
CA ILE A 125 -6.34 -14.18 -0.92
C ILE A 125 -6.45 -15.55 -0.22
N PHE A 126 -5.85 -15.71 0.96
CA PHE A 126 -5.73 -17.03 1.61
C PHE A 126 -6.86 -17.38 2.57
N CYS A 127 -7.51 -16.37 3.16
CA CYS A 127 -8.55 -16.54 4.18
C CYS A 127 -9.92 -16.03 3.70
N GLY A 128 -10.00 -15.46 2.50
CA GLY A 128 -11.22 -14.95 1.89
C GLY A 128 -11.38 -13.42 2.06
N PRO A 129 -12.26 -12.79 1.25
CA PRO A 129 -12.24 -11.34 1.04
C PRO A 129 -12.44 -10.48 2.29
N SER A 130 -13.24 -10.95 3.25
CA SER A 130 -13.50 -10.23 4.50
C SER A 130 -12.32 -10.23 5.47
N ALA A 131 -11.47 -11.26 5.43
CA ALA A 131 -10.33 -11.39 6.34
C ALA A 131 -9.26 -10.31 6.13
N GLY A 132 -9.27 -9.64 4.97
CA GLY A 132 -8.44 -8.46 4.71
C GLY A 132 -8.77 -7.26 5.61
N PHE A 133 -9.94 -7.26 6.25
CA PHE A 133 -10.39 -6.17 7.13
C PHE A 133 -10.22 -6.46 8.62
N ASP A 134 -9.93 -7.70 8.98
CA ASP A 134 -9.76 -8.09 10.38
C ASP A 134 -8.62 -7.30 11.01
N LYS A 135 -8.87 -6.73 12.20
CA LYS A 135 -7.86 -5.97 12.95
C LYS A 135 -6.58 -6.80 13.06
N LEU A 136 -5.46 -6.18 12.72
CA LEU A 136 -4.15 -6.75 12.98
C LEU A 136 -3.96 -6.77 14.50
N GLN A 137 -4.27 -7.90 15.15
CA GLN A 137 -3.83 -8.10 16.53
C GLN A 137 -2.31 -8.19 16.51
N TYR A 138 -1.65 -7.12 16.96
CA TYR A 138 -0.23 -7.15 17.27
C TYR A 138 -0.04 -8.02 18.52
N THR A 139 0.00 -9.34 18.36
CA THR A 139 0.59 -10.19 19.39
C THR A 139 2.10 -9.98 19.31
N CYS A 140 2.58 -8.92 19.97
CA CYS A 140 3.98 -8.81 20.34
C CYS A 140 4.25 -9.93 21.36
N ASN A 141 4.61 -11.12 20.87
CA ASN A 141 5.32 -12.06 21.71
C ASN A 141 6.70 -11.46 21.95
N LYS A 142 6.83 -10.71 23.04
CA LYS A 142 8.12 -10.39 23.64
C LYS A 142 8.73 -11.72 24.08
N SER A 143 9.56 -12.30 23.23
CA SER A 143 10.54 -13.29 23.68
C SER A 143 11.65 -12.50 24.38
N TYR A 144 11.75 -12.74 25.69
CA TYR A 144 12.84 -12.28 26.57
C TYR A 144 14.17 -12.93 26.18
#